data_AF-A9X944-F1
#
_entry.id   AF-A9X944-F1
#
_cell.length_a   1.000
_cell.length_b   1.000
_cell.length_c   1.000
_cell.angle_alpha   90.00
_cell.angle_beta   90.00
_cell.angle_gamma   90.00
#
_symmetry.space_group_name_H-M   'P 1'
#
loop_
_entity.id
_entity.type
_entity.pdbx_description
1 polymer ?
#
loop_
_entity_poly.entity_id
_entity_poly.type
_entity_poly.pdbx_seq_one_letter_code
_entity_poly.pdbx_strand_id
1 'polypeptide(L)' 'GHTTEILRLLETLSDAYSPRHYVIADTDEMSAHKINSFELNRADRNPSTT' A
#
# COMPACT_ATOMS: atom_id res chain seq x y z
N GLY A 1 13.53 2.43 -5.90
CA GLY A 1 13.72 1.00 -5.61
C GLY A 1 12.36 0.34 -5.60
N HIS A 2 12.20 -0.76 -6.34
CA HIS A 2 10.94 -1.17 -7.00
C HIS A 2 9.66 -1.00 -6.19
N THR A 3 9.64 -1.41 -4.91
CA THR A 3 8.50 -1.24 -4.01
C THR A 3 8.04 0.22 -3.91
N THR A 4 8.97 1.16 -3.81
CA THR A 4 8.67 2.59 -3.72
C THR A 4 8.05 3.14 -5.00
N GLU A 5 8.51 2.72 -6.18
CA GLU A 5 7.87 3.12 -7.45
C GLU A 5 6.46 2.54 -7.57
N ILE A 6 6.23 1.29 -7.15
CA ILE A 6 4.89 0.68 -7.11
C ILE A 6 3.96 1.46 -6.17
N LEU A 7 4.39 1.77 -4.95
CA LEU A 7 3.58 2.53 -3.99
C LEU A 7 3.21 3.93 -4.52
N ARG A 8 4.15 4.60 -5.20
CA ARG A 8 3.89 5.91 -5.84
C ARG A 8 2.85 5.82 -6.96
N LEU A 9 2.86 4.74 -7.74
CA LEU A 9 1.81 4.49 -8.73
C LEU A 9 0.46 4.26 -8.03
N LEU A 10 0.43 3.39 -7.02
CA LEU A 10 -0.79 3.09 -6.26
C LEU A 10 -1.42 4.35 -5.66
N GLU A 11 -0.62 5.32 -5.20
CA GLU A 11 -1.11 6.60 -4.65
C GLU A 11 -2.01 7.36 -5.63
N THR A 12 -1.73 7.27 -6.93
CA THR A 12 -2.53 7.93 -7.98
C THR A 12 -3.77 7.13 -8.41
N LEU A 13 -3.87 5.86 -8.00
CA LEU A 13 -5.00 5.01 -8.34
C LEU A 13 -6.16 5.19 -7.37
N SER A 14 -7.38 5.06 -7.90
CA SER A 14 -8.64 5.13 -7.14
C SER A 14 -8.78 4.00 -6.11
N ASP A 15 -9.62 4.23 -5.10
CA ASP A 15 -9.98 3.25 -4.07
C ASP A 15 -10.80 2.06 -4.62
N ALA A 16 -11.29 2.14 -5.87
CA ALA A 16 -11.88 1.01 -6.58
C ALA A 16 -10.94 -0.20 -6.72
N TYR A 17 -9.64 0.00 -6.51
CA TYR A 17 -8.62 -1.04 -6.48
C TYR A 17 -8.29 -1.52 -5.05
N SER A 18 -9.26 -1.42 -4.14
CA SER A 18 -9.22 -1.97 -2.78
C SER A 18 -10.15 -3.19 -2.68
N PRO A 19 -9.80 -4.26 -1.93
CA PRO A 19 -8.55 -4.46 -1.18
C PRO A 19 -7.37 -4.88 -2.07
N ARG A 20 -6.14 -4.59 -1.63
CA ARG A 20 -4.90 -4.95 -2.32
C ARG A 20 -4.20 -6.12 -1.63
N HIS A 21 -3.71 -7.06 -2.43
CA HIS A 21 -2.95 -8.21 -1.95
C HIS A 21 -1.48 -8.05 -2.33
N TYR A 22 -0.60 -8.04 -1.33
CA TYR A 22 0.84 -7.88 -1.51
C TYR A 22 1.54 -9.23 -1.33
N VAL A 23 2.41 -9.59 -2.28
CA VAL A 23 3.31 -10.73 -2.17
C VAL A 23 4.71 -10.19 -1.93
N ILE A 24 5.24 -10.45 -0.75
CA ILE A 24 6.52 -9.92 -0.27
C ILE A 24 7.41 -11.11 0.06
N ALA A 25 8.70 -11.01 -0.24
CA ALA A 25 9.66 -12.01 0.19
C ALA A 25 9.86 -11.91 1.71
N ASP A 26 10.01 -13.04 2.40
CA ASP A 26 10.20 -13.08 3.85
C ASP A 26 11.43 -12.28 4.31
N THR A 27 12.43 -12.10 3.44
CA THR A 27 13.65 -11.34 3.71
C THR A 27 13.49 -9.82 3.52
N ASP A 28 12.38 -9.35 2.96
CA ASP A 28 12.17 -7.93 2.62
C ASP A 28 11.28 -7.22 3.66
N GLU A 29 11.81 -7.12 4.88
CA GLU A 29 11.16 -6.41 5.99
C GLU A 29 10.92 -4.92 5.68
N MET A 30 11.83 -4.29 4.92
CA MET A 30 11.72 -2.88 4.56
C MET A 30 10.49 -2.63 3.68
N SER A 31 10.24 -3.47 2.69
CA SER A 31 9.04 -3.36 1.85
C SER A 31 7.77 -3.60 2.64
N ALA A 32 7.76 -4.59 3.56
CA ALA A 32 6.61 -4.85 4.43
C ALA A 32 6.24 -3.62 5.28
N HIS A 33 7.24 -2.96 5.89
CA HIS A 33 7.00 -1.74 6.66
C HIS A 33 6.46 -0.60 5.79
N LYS A 34 7.02 -0.38 4.60
CA LYS A 34 6.55 0.67 3.67
C LYS A 34 5.10 0.46 3.24
N ILE A 35 4.73 -0.78 2.91
CA ILE A 35 3.37 -1.14 2.49
C ILE A 35 2.38 -0.91 3.63
N ASN A 36 2.73 -1.35 4.84
CA ASN A 36 1.87 -1.16 6.01
C ASN A 36 1.63 0.34 6.30
N SER A 37 2.69 1.15 6.33
CA SER A 37 2.56 2.60 6.52
C SER A 37 1.74 3.28 5.41
N PHE A 38 1.86 2.81 4.17
CA PHE A 38 1.09 3.33 3.04
C PHE A 38 -0.41 3.05 3.19
N GLU A 39 -0.80 1.83 3.51
CA GLU A 39 -2.21 1.46 3.67
C GLU A 39 -2.85 2.13 4.89
N LEU A 40 -2.13 2.25 6.01
CA LEU A 40 -2.59 3.01 7.17
C LEU A 40 -2.87 4.48 6.80
N ASN A 41 -1.96 5.13 6.07
CA ASN A 41 -2.14 6.53 5.68
C ASN A 41 -3.32 6.73 4.71
N ARG A 42 -3.66 5.73 3.88
CA ARG A 42 -4.85 5.79 3.01
C ARG A 42 -6.14 5.54 3.78
N ALA A 43 -6.15 4.61 4.73
CA ALA A 43 -7.33 4.35 5.56
C ALA A 43 -7.78 5.61 6.31
N ASP A 44 -6.82 6.40 6.84
CA ASP A 44 -7.11 7.69 7.48
C ASP A 44 -7.73 8.74 6.53
N ARG A 45 -7.42 8.67 5.23
CA ARG A 45 -7.93 9.64 4.23
C ARG A 45 -9.36 9.34 3.77
N ASN A 46 -9.84 8.11 3.95
CA ASN A 46 -11.19 7.74 3.55
C ASN A 46 -11.76 6.66 4.50
N PRO A 47 -12.44 7.06 5.59
CA PRO A 47 -13.07 6.12 6.52
C PRO A 47 -14.28 5.38 5.92
N SER A 48 -14.62 5.63 4.64
CA SER A 48 -15.78 5.06 3.95
C SER A 48 -15.50 3.66 3.40
N THR A 49 -15.14 2.73 4.27
CA THR A 49 -15.30 1.29 3.99
C THR A 49 -15.61 0.61 5.32
N THR A 50 -16.87 0.72 5.72
CA THR A 50 -17.54 -0.15 6.70
C THR A 50 -17.51 -1.60 6.25
#